data_AF-A0A958QDW0-F1
#
_entry.id   AF-A0A958QDW0-F1
#
_cell.length_a   1.000
_cell.length_b   1.000
_cell.length_c   1.000
_cell.angle_alpha   90.00
_cell.angle_beta   90.00
_cell.angle_gamma   90.00
#
_symmetry.space_group_name_H-M   'P 1'
#
loop_
_entity.id
_entity.type
_entity.pdbx_description
1 polymer ?
#
loop_
_entity_poly.entity_id
_entity_poly.type
_entity_poly.pdbx_seq_one_letter_code
_entity_poly.pdbx_strand_id
1 'polypeptide(L)'
;MVYPVSVLGFADPFSSWSHLLAAGIFLFCGIFLIRRGRGNGPRIFALSVFVFASIFLFSMSGVYHLFPRFGSTTRMVMQRLDHAAIWLMIAGSFTPIHYILCRRWWRWGILAFVWIIAITGLVLKTVFFDDIPNWATTSLYIGLGWVGVLSFYKLKNVIGLSQMKWLVFGGLAYTVGAVMDLLNWPVIVTGYFQYHEIFHLLVVFAAASHWYFIYQWANHPVYDHFVVDVRERSSHEFRAHVIGEAIQVVADSKESLKNLIQKQFHDRFHHRYFPKTLSLRYVQEEVVSAPESSSQV
;
A
#
# COMPACT_ATOMS: atom_id res chain seq x y z
N MET A 1 -20.58 -15.49 26.56
CA MET A 1 -20.16 -14.33 25.75
C MET A 1 -21.37 -13.43 25.58
N VAL A 2 -21.30 -12.15 25.96
CA VAL A 2 -22.42 -11.21 25.81
C VAL A 2 -22.29 -10.54 24.45
N TYR A 3 -23.17 -10.91 23.52
CA TYR A 3 -23.18 -10.32 22.19
C TYR A 3 -23.70 -8.88 22.22
N PRO A 4 -23.25 -8.02 21.29
CA PRO A 4 -23.82 -6.70 21.12
C PRO A 4 -25.34 -6.74 20.86
N VAL A 5 -26.08 -5.75 21.33
CA VAL A 5 -27.50 -5.62 20.99
C VAL A 5 -27.61 -5.22 19.52
N SER A 6 -28.41 -5.97 18.75
CA SER A 6 -28.64 -5.64 17.35
C SER A 6 -29.51 -4.38 17.24
N VAL A 7 -29.12 -3.44 16.38
CA VAL A 7 -29.82 -2.17 16.18
C VAL A 7 -29.99 -1.93 14.68
N LEU A 8 -31.21 -1.57 14.24
CA LEU A 8 -31.53 -1.24 12.83
C LEU A 8 -31.13 -2.33 11.81
N GLY A 9 -31.22 -3.60 12.19
CA GLY A 9 -30.88 -4.74 11.31
C GLY A 9 -29.38 -5.09 11.27
N PHE A 10 -28.53 -4.35 11.96
CA PHE A 10 -27.12 -4.69 12.15
C PHE A 10 -26.96 -5.62 13.34
N ALA A 11 -26.30 -6.77 13.15
CA ALA A 11 -25.97 -7.65 14.26
C ALA A 11 -25.02 -6.96 15.24
N ASP A 12 -23.89 -6.45 14.75
CA ASP A 12 -22.88 -5.75 15.55
C ASP A 12 -22.76 -4.29 15.02
N PRO A 13 -23.64 -3.36 15.45
CA PRO A 13 -23.80 -2.07 14.79
C PRO A 13 -22.52 -1.24 14.81
N PHE A 14 -21.84 -1.13 15.95
CA PHE A 14 -20.64 -0.29 16.05
C PHE A 14 -19.51 -0.78 15.14
N SER A 15 -19.20 -2.09 15.20
CA SER A 15 -18.19 -2.72 14.34
C SER A 15 -18.53 -2.56 12.86
N SER A 16 -19.79 -2.74 12.49
CA SER A 16 -20.23 -2.59 11.10
C SER A 16 -20.09 -1.15 10.59
N TRP A 17 -20.69 -0.18 11.29
CA TRP A 17 -20.68 1.22 10.89
C TRP A 17 -19.28 1.82 10.85
N SER A 18 -18.45 1.55 11.87
CA SER A 18 -17.08 2.06 11.92
C SER A 18 -16.25 1.60 10.71
N HIS A 19 -16.36 0.32 10.33
CA HIS A 19 -15.64 -0.23 9.19
C HIS A 19 -16.25 0.19 7.84
N LEU A 20 -17.57 0.20 7.66
CA LEU A 20 -18.18 0.68 6.41
C LEU A 20 -17.87 2.16 6.14
N LEU A 21 -17.89 3.00 7.19
CA LEU A 21 -17.47 4.40 7.08
C LEU A 21 -16.00 4.50 6.68
N ALA A 22 -15.12 3.72 7.32
CA ALA A 22 -13.71 3.66 6.97
C ALA A 22 -13.53 3.24 5.49
N ALA A 23 -14.25 2.22 5.02
CA ALA A 23 -14.20 1.78 3.63
C ALA A 23 -14.52 2.91 2.64
N GLY A 24 -15.58 3.69 2.91
CA GLY A 24 -15.94 4.86 2.10
C GLY A 24 -14.86 5.95 2.11
N ILE A 25 -14.28 6.24 3.28
CA ILE A 25 -13.17 7.20 3.41
C ILE A 25 -11.94 6.72 2.64
N PHE A 26 -11.53 5.47 2.81
CA PHE A 26 -10.38 4.89 2.10
C PHE A 26 -10.58 4.82 0.59
N LEU A 27 -11.81 4.56 0.12
CA LEU A 27 -12.16 4.62 -1.29
C LEU A 27 -11.93 6.02 -1.86
N PHE A 28 -12.47 7.05 -1.20
CA PHE A 28 -12.31 8.44 -1.62
C PHE A 28 -10.83 8.89 -1.55
N CYS A 29 -10.16 8.65 -0.43
CA CYS A 29 -8.75 8.97 -0.24
C CYS A 29 -7.85 8.20 -1.23
N GLY A 30 -8.25 7.00 -1.65
CA GLY A 30 -7.54 6.14 -2.58
C GLY A 30 -7.25 6.82 -3.91
N ILE A 31 -8.18 7.66 -4.37
CA ILE A 31 -8.01 8.48 -5.59
C ILE A 31 -6.78 9.39 -5.44
N PHE A 32 -6.66 10.08 -4.31
CA PHE A 32 -5.53 10.99 -4.07
C PHE A 32 -4.21 10.26 -3.86
N LEU A 33 -4.24 9.09 -3.20
CA LEU A 33 -3.06 8.28 -3.00
C LEU A 33 -2.52 7.73 -4.34
N ILE A 34 -3.38 7.21 -5.21
CA ILE A 34 -2.98 6.71 -6.53
C ILE A 34 -2.44 7.86 -7.41
N ARG A 35 -3.02 9.07 -7.29
CA ARG A 35 -2.54 10.25 -8.04
C ARG A 35 -1.10 10.62 -7.70
N ARG A 36 -0.63 10.40 -6.47
CA ARG A 36 0.77 10.56 -6.06
C ARG A 36 1.71 9.62 -6.83
N GLY A 37 1.23 8.43 -7.20
CA GLY A 37 1.99 7.46 -7.97
C GLY A 37 2.21 7.81 -9.46
N ARG A 38 1.55 8.85 -10.00
CA ARG A 38 1.45 9.08 -11.44
C ARG A 38 2.80 9.15 -12.16
N GLY A 39 2.82 8.56 -13.34
CA GLY A 39 3.97 8.50 -14.22
C GLY A 39 4.99 7.41 -13.89
N ASN A 40 4.75 6.56 -12.87
CA ASN A 40 5.51 5.33 -12.66
C ASN A 40 4.51 4.18 -12.48
N GLY A 41 4.36 3.32 -13.50
CA GLY A 41 3.37 2.25 -13.53
C GLY A 41 3.45 1.29 -12.34
N PRO A 42 4.62 0.71 -12.02
CA PRO A 42 4.70 -0.21 -10.90
C PRO A 42 4.58 0.48 -9.52
N ARG A 43 4.89 1.78 -9.38
CA ARG A 43 4.52 2.57 -8.19
C ARG A 43 3.01 2.67 -8.04
N ILE A 44 2.29 2.98 -9.12
CA ILE A 44 0.82 3.00 -9.13
C ILE A 44 0.29 1.63 -8.70
N PHE A 45 0.80 0.54 -9.28
CA PHE A 45 0.39 -0.81 -8.91
C PHE A 45 0.59 -1.08 -7.41
N ALA A 46 1.76 -0.77 -6.86
CA ALA A 46 2.05 -0.98 -5.45
C ALA A 46 1.11 -0.18 -4.52
N LEU A 47 0.78 1.07 -4.88
CA LEU A 47 -0.18 1.88 -4.15
C LEU A 47 -1.60 1.32 -4.29
N SER A 48 -2.01 0.90 -5.49
CA SER A 48 -3.32 0.31 -5.75
C SER A 48 -3.55 -0.96 -4.97
N VAL A 49 -2.53 -1.80 -4.78
CA VAL A 49 -2.60 -3.00 -3.93
C VAL A 49 -2.96 -2.63 -2.49
N PHE A 50 -2.33 -1.60 -1.92
CA PHE A 50 -2.64 -1.14 -0.57
C PHE A 50 -4.03 -0.50 -0.46
N VAL A 51 -4.41 0.32 -1.45
CA VAL A 51 -5.75 0.93 -1.53
C VAL A 51 -6.82 -0.15 -1.57
N PHE A 52 -6.66 -1.14 -2.46
CA PHE A 52 -7.57 -2.28 -2.57
C PHE A 52 -7.65 -3.06 -1.27
N ALA A 53 -6.51 -3.42 -0.67
CA ALA A 53 -6.49 -4.18 0.58
C ALA A 53 -7.20 -3.46 1.73
N SER A 54 -7.03 -2.13 1.83
CA SER A 54 -7.70 -1.30 2.83
C SER A 54 -9.21 -1.30 2.63
N ILE A 55 -9.68 -1.00 1.41
CA ILE A 55 -11.11 -0.97 1.09
C ILE A 55 -11.73 -2.36 1.29
N PHE A 56 -11.04 -3.41 0.84
CA PHE A 56 -11.50 -4.79 0.95
C PHE A 56 -11.66 -5.21 2.41
N LEU A 57 -10.67 -4.95 3.27
CA LEU A 57 -10.77 -5.23 4.70
C LEU A 57 -11.95 -4.54 5.35
N PHE A 58 -12.06 -3.23 5.19
CA PHE A 58 -13.12 -2.48 5.84
C PHE A 58 -14.52 -2.81 5.29
N SER A 59 -14.62 -3.14 3.99
CA SER A 59 -15.90 -3.55 3.39
C SER A 59 -16.32 -4.95 3.87
N MET A 60 -15.44 -5.95 3.79
CA MET A 60 -15.78 -7.32 4.18
C MET A 60 -16.12 -7.40 5.66
N SER A 61 -15.33 -6.73 6.50
CA SER A 61 -15.58 -6.65 7.94
C SER A 61 -16.89 -5.94 8.27
N GLY A 62 -17.12 -4.79 7.65
CA GLY A 62 -18.35 -4.02 7.84
C GLY A 62 -19.61 -4.80 7.46
N VAL A 63 -19.56 -5.50 6.32
CA VAL A 63 -20.66 -6.34 5.81
C VAL A 63 -20.84 -7.61 6.65
N TYR A 64 -19.76 -8.25 7.13
CA TYR A 64 -19.85 -9.40 8.03
C TYR A 64 -20.65 -9.07 9.30
N HIS A 65 -20.36 -7.94 9.93
CA HIS A 65 -21.03 -7.48 11.15
C HIS A 65 -22.45 -6.94 10.94
N LEU A 66 -22.83 -6.66 9.70
CA LEU A 66 -24.22 -6.34 9.34
C LEU A 66 -25.11 -7.58 9.45
N PHE A 67 -24.68 -8.74 8.93
CA PHE A 67 -25.54 -9.91 8.78
C PHE A 67 -25.98 -10.54 10.12
N PRO A 68 -27.18 -11.17 10.20
CA PRO A 68 -27.65 -11.88 11.39
C PRO A 68 -26.66 -12.95 11.87
N ARG A 69 -26.48 -13.05 13.20
CA ARG A 69 -25.46 -13.92 13.83
C ARG A 69 -25.64 -15.41 13.55
N PHE A 70 -26.87 -15.85 13.33
CA PHE A 70 -27.23 -17.26 13.17
C PHE A 70 -27.97 -17.50 11.85
N GLY A 71 -27.76 -18.68 11.27
CA GLY A 71 -28.62 -19.22 10.22
C GLY A 71 -28.41 -18.70 8.80
N SER A 72 -27.30 -18.00 8.48
CA SER A 72 -27.04 -17.54 7.10
C SER A 72 -25.70 -18.04 6.53
N THR A 73 -25.77 -18.74 5.40
CA THR A 73 -24.60 -19.10 4.59
C THR A 73 -23.81 -17.86 4.18
N THR A 74 -24.50 -16.74 3.93
CA THR A 74 -23.88 -15.46 3.61
C THR A 74 -22.96 -14.97 4.73
N ARG A 75 -23.38 -15.04 6.01
CA ARG A 75 -22.51 -14.63 7.13
C ARG A 75 -21.26 -15.50 7.21
N MET A 76 -21.37 -16.81 6.97
CA MET A 76 -20.21 -17.71 6.97
C MET A 76 -19.19 -17.33 5.88
N VAL A 77 -19.67 -17.03 4.66
CA VAL A 77 -18.80 -16.58 3.57
C VAL A 77 -18.15 -15.24 3.91
N MET A 78 -18.93 -14.27 4.41
CA MET A 78 -18.41 -12.96 4.79
C MET A 78 -17.39 -13.05 5.93
N GLN A 79 -17.57 -13.96 6.88
CA GLN A 79 -16.61 -14.19 7.95
C GLN A 79 -15.27 -14.69 7.41
N ARG A 80 -15.29 -15.61 6.44
CA ARG A 80 -14.06 -16.08 5.77
C ARG A 80 -13.37 -14.95 5.02
N LEU A 81 -14.15 -14.11 4.32
CA LEU A 81 -13.60 -12.95 3.60
C LEU A 81 -13.04 -11.88 4.54
N ASP A 82 -13.66 -11.66 5.70
CA ASP A 82 -13.19 -10.76 6.75
C ASP A 82 -11.82 -11.20 7.28
N HIS A 83 -11.69 -12.48 7.65
CA HIS A 83 -10.41 -13.05 8.09
C HIS A 83 -9.35 -13.07 6.97
N ALA A 84 -9.76 -13.34 5.73
CA ALA A 84 -8.87 -13.30 4.57
C ALA A 84 -8.34 -11.88 4.31
N ALA A 85 -9.16 -10.86 4.54
CA ALA A 85 -8.79 -9.48 4.29
C ALA A 85 -7.68 -8.99 5.23
N ILE A 86 -7.56 -9.54 6.44
CA ILE A 86 -6.45 -9.22 7.36
C ILE A 86 -5.10 -9.64 6.76
N TRP A 87 -5.00 -10.85 6.22
CA TRP A 87 -3.79 -11.32 5.52
C TRP A 87 -3.43 -10.41 4.36
N LEU A 88 -4.43 -10.05 3.55
CA LEU A 88 -4.25 -9.16 2.41
C LEU A 88 -3.83 -7.74 2.84
N MET A 89 -4.40 -7.20 3.92
CA MET A 89 -4.05 -5.88 4.45
C MET A 89 -2.62 -5.84 4.97
N ILE A 90 -2.16 -6.88 5.67
CA ILE A 90 -0.77 -6.98 6.11
C ILE A 90 0.17 -6.95 4.89
N ALA A 91 0.00 -7.85 3.92
CA ALA A 91 0.85 -7.87 2.73
C ALA A 91 0.71 -6.60 1.86
N GLY A 92 -0.50 -6.08 1.76
CA GLY A 92 -0.84 -4.87 1.02
C GLY A 92 -0.15 -3.64 1.60
N SER A 93 -0.06 -3.52 2.93
CA SER A 93 0.63 -2.40 3.59
C SER A 93 2.15 -2.43 3.38
N PHE A 94 2.77 -3.61 3.33
CA PHE A 94 4.21 -3.75 3.06
C PHE A 94 4.56 -3.40 1.60
N THR A 95 3.63 -3.62 0.67
CA THR A 95 3.84 -3.50 -0.78
C THR A 95 4.36 -2.12 -1.21
N PRO A 96 3.63 -1.00 -1.01
CA PRO A 96 4.12 0.31 -1.39
C PRO A 96 5.31 0.76 -0.54
N ILE A 97 5.36 0.40 0.74
CA ILE A 97 6.47 0.77 1.64
C ILE A 97 7.80 0.24 1.08
N HIS A 98 7.88 -1.06 0.79
CA HIS A 98 9.13 -1.67 0.33
C HIS A 98 9.40 -1.39 -1.15
N TYR A 99 8.37 -1.35 -1.99
CA TYR A 99 8.55 -1.01 -3.40
C TYR A 99 9.12 0.40 -3.56
N ILE A 100 8.59 1.38 -2.82
CA ILE A 100 8.96 2.78 -2.99
C ILE A 100 10.26 3.13 -2.24
N LEU A 101 10.40 2.70 -0.99
CA LEU A 101 11.48 3.14 -0.11
C LEU A 101 12.67 2.18 -0.02
N CYS A 102 12.50 0.90 -0.37
CA CYS A 102 13.56 -0.09 -0.27
C CYS A 102 14.11 -0.48 -1.65
N ARG A 103 15.29 -1.11 -1.66
CA ARG A 103 16.03 -1.52 -2.87
C ARG A 103 16.55 -2.95 -2.76
N ARG A 104 16.71 -3.62 -3.92
CA ARG A 104 17.29 -4.96 -4.06
C ARG A 104 16.64 -5.94 -3.08
N TRP A 105 17.42 -6.65 -2.28
CA TRP A 105 16.94 -7.61 -1.28
C TRP A 105 15.92 -7.03 -0.32
N TRP A 106 16.13 -5.81 0.20
CA TRP A 106 15.19 -5.16 1.11
C TRP A 106 13.85 -4.84 0.46
N ARG A 107 13.78 -4.74 -0.87
CA ARG A 107 12.52 -4.62 -1.61
C ARG A 107 11.90 -5.99 -1.82
N TRP A 108 12.58 -6.83 -2.59
CA TRP A 108 11.97 -8.06 -3.12
C TRP A 108 11.96 -9.22 -2.13
N GLY A 109 12.99 -9.33 -1.28
CA GLY A 109 13.08 -10.39 -0.27
C GLY A 109 11.99 -10.26 0.79
N ILE A 110 11.80 -9.06 1.35
CA ILE A 110 10.72 -8.82 2.33
C ILE A 110 9.34 -8.97 1.69
N LEU A 111 9.13 -8.46 0.47
CA LEU A 111 7.85 -8.62 -0.22
C LEU A 111 7.53 -10.09 -0.50
N ALA A 112 8.49 -10.86 -1.03
CA ALA A 112 8.30 -12.28 -1.27
C ALA A 112 7.98 -13.02 0.03
N PHE A 113 8.73 -12.76 1.09
CA PHE A 113 8.51 -13.37 2.40
C PHE A 113 7.11 -13.09 2.94
N VAL A 114 6.70 -11.81 2.97
CA VAL A 114 5.39 -11.42 3.52
C VAL A 114 4.25 -11.95 2.68
N TRP A 115 4.33 -11.88 1.35
CA TRP A 115 3.29 -12.38 0.46
C TRP A 115 3.15 -13.90 0.50
N ILE A 116 4.26 -14.64 0.56
CA ILE A 116 4.22 -16.10 0.69
C ILE A 116 3.48 -16.48 1.98
N ILE A 117 3.89 -15.91 3.12
CA ILE A 117 3.23 -16.22 4.40
C ILE A 117 1.77 -15.77 4.41
N ALA A 118 1.47 -14.59 3.85
CA ALA A 118 0.10 -14.09 3.80
C ALA A 118 -0.81 -14.98 2.93
N ILE A 119 -0.34 -15.44 1.77
CA ILE A 119 -1.09 -16.34 0.89
C ILE A 119 -1.27 -17.70 1.58
N THR A 120 -0.20 -18.26 2.16
CA THR A 120 -0.28 -19.54 2.88
C THR A 120 -1.26 -19.44 4.05
N GLY A 121 -1.16 -18.39 4.87
CA GLY A 121 -2.05 -18.15 6.00
C GLY A 121 -3.50 -17.94 5.58
N LEU A 122 -3.73 -17.19 4.49
CA LEU A 122 -5.04 -16.98 3.91
C LEU A 122 -5.66 -18.30 3.45
N VAL A 123 -4.92 -19.10 2.69
CA VAL A 123 -5.40 -20.39 2.18
C VAL A 123 -5.70 -21.34 3.35
N LEU A 124 -4.77 -21.51 4.28
CA LEU A 124 -4.94 -22.39 5.42
C LEU A 124 -6.14 -21.98 6.28
N LYS A 125 -6.25 -20.69 6.65
CA LYS A 125 -7.38 -20.23 7.46
C LYS A 125 -8.71 -20.29 6.70
N THR A 126 -8.72 -20.09 5.38
CA THR A 126 -9.96 -20.16 4.60
C THR A 126 -10.45 -21.59 4.41
N VAL A 127 -9.54 -22.55 4.23
CA VAL A 127 -9.87 -23.98 4.03
C VAL A 127 -10.19 -24.66 5.36
N PHE A 128 -9.31 -24.51 6.35
CA PHE A 128 -9.41 -25.14 7.68
C PHE A 128 -9.96 -24.14 8.71
N PHE A 129 -11.04 -23.45 8.34
CA PHE A 129 -11.53 -22.29 9.09
C PHE A 129 -11.92 -22.64 10.53
N ASP A 130 -12.63 -23.75 10.71
CA ASP A 130 -13.13 -24.21 12.02
C ASP A 130 -12.07 -24.99 12.81
N ASP A 131 -11.08 -25.58 12.13
CA ASP A 131 -10.02 -26.38 12.76
C ASP A 131 -8.91 -25.51 13.37
N ILE A 132 -8.65 -24.33 12.78
CA ILE A 132 -7.60 -23.44 13.25
C ILE A 132 -8.18 -22.47 14.29
N PRO A 133 -7.75 -22.54 15.57
CA PRO A 133 -8.29 -21.68 16.60
C PRO A 133 -7.94 -20.21 16.36
N ASN A 134 -8.84 -19.31 16.78
CA ASN A 134 -8.69 -17.88 16.52
C ASN A 134 -7.41 -17.30 17.12
N TRP A 135 -7.03 -17.73 18.33
CA TRP A 135 -5.79 -17.26 18.97
C TRP A 135 -4.54 -17.56 18.14
N ALA A 136 -4.48 -18.73 17.49
CA ALA A 136 -3.35 -19.11 16.66
C ALA A 136 -3.30 -18.24 15.39
N THR A 137 -4.45 -18.01 14.77
CA THR A 137 -4.58 -17.13 13.60
C THR A 137 -4.17 -15.70 13.94
N THR A 138 -4.69 -15.14 15.03
CA THR A 138 -4.36 -13.80 15.51
C THR A 138 -2.88 -13.66 15.85
N SER A 139 -2.29 -14.68 16.46
CA SER A 139 -0.84 -14.71 16.74
C SER A 139 -0.01 -14.65 15.46
N LEU A 140 -0.43 -15.34 14.40
CA LEU A 140 0.25 -15.28 13.10
C LEU A 140 0.08 -13.91 12.42
N TYR A 141 -1.09 -13.27 12.54
CA TYR A 141 -1.29 -11.89 12.06
C TYR A 141 -0.31 -10.93 12.72
N ILE A 142 -0.21 -10.98 14.06
CA ILE A 142 0.72 -10.15 14.83
C ILE A 142 2.16 -10.48 14.41
N GLY A 143 2.55 -11.76 14.42
CA GLY A 143 3.89 -12.19 14.05
C GLY A 143 4.32 -11.70 12.66
N LEU A 144 3.44 -11.82 11.66
CA LEU A 144 3.71 -11.33 10.31
C LEU A 144 3.79 -9.79 10.28
N GLY A 145 2.93 -9.08 11.00
CA GLY A 145 3.00 -7.62 11.12
C GLY A 145 4.31 -7.14 11.74
N TRP A 146 4.86 -7.88 12.71
CA TRP A 146 6.11 -7.56 13.40
C TRP A 146 7.37 -7.79 12.56
N VAL A 147 7.27 -8.43 11.37
CA VAL A 147 8.30 -8.33 10.32
C VAL A 147 8.61 -6.86 10.00
N GLY A 148 7.66 -5.95 10.27
CA GLY A 148 7.84 -4.50 10.17
C GLY A 148 8.98 -3.95 11.02
N VAL A 149 9.48 -4.65 12.05
CA VAL A 149 10.69 -4.25 12.78
C VAL A 149 11.93 -4.33 11.89
N LEU A 150 12.02 -5.35 11.02
CA LEU A 150 13.09 -5.43 10.02
C LEU A 150 13.00 -4.27 9.02
N SER A 151 11.77 -3.96 8.60
CA SER A 151 11.50 -2.79 7.75
C SER A 151 11.91 -1.50 8.43
N PHE A 152 11.57 -1.31 9.71
CA PHE A 152 11.94 -0.14 10.50
C PHE A 152 13.47 0.05 10.58
N TYR A 153 14.20 -1.04 10.86
CA TYR A 153 15.66 -1.01 10.88
C TYR A 153 16.26 -0.50 9.56
N LYS A 154 15.66 -0.89 8.42
CA LYS A 154 16.10 -0.41 7.11
C LYS A 154 15.64 1.03 6.85
N LEU A 155 14.37 1.33 7.08
CA LEU A 155 13.72 2.58 6.72
C LEU A 155 14.28 3.78 7.51
N LYS A 156 14.69 3.59 8.78
CA LYS A 156 15.34 4.67 9.55
C LYS A 156 16.59 5.22 8.85
N ASN A 157 17.30 4.39 8.09
CA ASN A 157 18.49 4.78 7.33
C ASN A 157 18.15 5.36 5.95
N VAL A 158 16.90 5.22 5.49
CA VAL A 158 16.44 5.78 4.20
C VAL A 158 15.83 7.16 4.41
N ILE A 159 14.93 7.28 5.39
CA ILE A 159 14.11 8.48 5.56
C ILE A 159 14.30 9.19 6.91
N GLY A 160 15.10 8.61 7.80
CA GLY A 160 15.34 9.16 9.15
C GLY A 160 14.30 8.70 10.17
N LEU A 161 14.71 8.63 11.43
CA LEU A 161 13.89 8.13 12.54
C LEU A 161 12.63 8.97 12.78
N SER A 162 12.74 10.30 12.67
CA SER A 162 11.62 11.23 12.93
C SER A 162 10.42 11.03 11.99
N GLN A 163 10.65 10.37 10.85
CA GLN A 163 9.63 10.12 9.83
C GLN A 163 8.85 8.82 10.07
N MET A 164 9.28 7.99 11.04
CA MET A 164 8.71 6.67 11.31
C MET A 164 7.54 6.68 12.29
N LYS A 165 7.22 7.83 12.90
CA LYS A 165 6.23 7.94 13.98
C LYS A 165 4.88 7.28 13.65
N TRP A 166 4.36 7.51 12.45
CA TRP A 166 3.06 6.98 12.03
C TRP A 166 3.09 5.48 11.76
N LEU A 167 4.22 4.96 11.27
CA LEU A 167 4.39 3.52 11.12
C LEU A 167 4.44 2.83 12.49
N VAL A 168 5.12 3.43 13.47
CA VAL A 168 5.19 2.94 14.85
C VAL A 168 3.81 3.00 15.52
N PHE A 169 3.11 4.14 15.47
CA PHE A 169 1.77 4.26 16.05
C PHE A 169 0.80 3.27 15.43
N GLY A 170 0.85 3.06 14.12
CA GLY A 170 0.02 2.08 13.46
C GLY A 170 0.32 0.65 13.91
N GLY A 171 1.59 0.25 13.95
CA GLY A 171 1.99 -1.09 14.38
C GLY A 171 1.63 -1.39 15.84
N LEU A 172 1.80 -0.41 16.73
CA LEU A 172 1.38 -0.52 18.13
C LEU A 172 -0.14 -0.62 18.26
N ALA A 173 -0.90 0.20 17.54
CA ALA A 173 -2.37 0.15 17.57
C ALA A 173 -2.91 -1.21 17.11
N TYR A 174 -2.37 -1.80 16.03
CA TYR A 174 -2.73 -3.17 15.62
C TYR A 174 -2.44 -4.19 16.72
N THR A 175 -1.27 -4.12 17.34
CA THR A 175 -0.87 -5.07 18.39
C THR A 175 -1.75 -4.93 19.63
N VAL A 176 -1.95 -3.71 20.11
CA VAL A 176 -2.78 -3.44 21.31
C VAL A 176 -4.22 -3.88 21.06
N GLY A 177 -4.80 -3.55 19.90
CA GLY A 177 -6.15 -3.96 19.56
C GLY A 177 -6.30 -5.48 19.50
N ALA A 178 -5.38 -6.17 18.82
CA ALA A 178 -5.44 -7.62 18.71
C ALA A 178 -5.27 -8.31 20.07
N VAL A 179 -4.43 -7.77 20.95
CA VAL A 179 -4.28 -8.26 22.33
C VAL A 179 -5.54 -8.03 23.16
N MET A 180 -6.14 -6.83 23.07
CA MET A 180 -7.42 -6.54 23.74
C MET A 180 -8.52 -7.49 23.31
N ASP A 181 -8.65 -7.73 22.00
CA ASP A 181 -9.64 -8.67 21.45
C ASP A 181 -9.39 -10.11 21.92
N LEU A 182 -8.13 -10.56 21.88
CA LEU A 182 -7.75 -11.90 22.32
C LEU A 182 -8.01 -12.13 23.82
N LEU A 183 -7.77 -11.11 24.64
CA LEU A 183 -8.00 -11.16 26.09
C LEU A 183 -9.46 -10.92 26.48
N ASN A 184 -10.33 -10.57 25.52
CA ASN A 184 -11.71 -10.17 25.76
C ASN A 184 -11.83 -9.00 26.77
N TRP A 185 -10.90 -8.04 26.72
CA TRP A 185 -10.84 -6.90 27.63
C TRP A 185 -10.37 -5.61 26.93
N PRO A 186 -10.94 -4.42 27.23
CA PRO A 186 -11.92 -4.13 28.28
C PRO A 186 -13.38 -4.26 27.85
N VAL A 187 -14.27 -4.38 28.84
CA VAL A 187 -15.73 -4.24 28.68
C VAL A 187 -16.11 -2.87 29.23
N ILE A 188 -16.51 -1.93 28.37
CA ILE A 188 -16.86 -0.57 28.79
C ILE A 188 -18.37 -0.47 29.01
N VAL A 189 -19.16 -0.86 28.01
CA VAL A 189 -20.61 -0.96 28.10
C VAL A 189 -21.03 -2.34 27.64
N THR A 190 -21.44 -3.17 28.60
CA THR A 190 -21.88 -4.55 28.35
C THR A 190 -22.97 -4.59 27.27
N GLY A 191 -22.74 -5.37 26.22
CA GLY A 191 -23.69 -5.52 25.11
C GLY A 191 -23.70 -4.36 24.10
N TYR A 192 -22.82 -3.37 24.20
CA TYR A 192 -22.76 -2.27 23.21
C TYR A 192 -21.35 -1.90 22.78
N PHE A 193 -20.41 -1.81 23.72
CA PHE A 193 -19.06 -1.33 23.44
C PHE A 193 -18.03 -2.04 24.32
N GLN A 194 -17.30 -2.96 23.70
CA GLN A 194 -16.39 -3.90 24.35
C GLN A 194 -15.07 -3.98 23.57
N TYR A 195 -14.22 -4.91 23.96
CA TYR A 195 -12.91 -5.17 23.38
C TYR A 195 -12.92 -5.28 21.85
N HIS A 196 -13.97 -5.86 21.29
CA HIS A 196 -14.10 -6.06 19.86
C HIS A 196 -14.34 -4.73 19.11
N GLU A 197 -15.25 -3.90 19.61
CA GLU A 197 -15.48 -2.56 19.04
C GLU A 197 -14.23 -1.66 19.18
N ILE A 198 -13.51 -1.79 20.28
CA ILE A 198 -12.23 -1.09 20.50
C ILE A 198 -11.17 -1.58 19.51
N PHE A 199 -11.10 -2.89 19.27
CA PHE A 199 -10.23 -3.47 18.25
C PHE A 199 -10.52 -2.89 16.87
N HIS A 200 -11.79 -2.81 16.46
CA HIS A 200 -12.18 -2.19 15.19
C HIS A 200 -11.68 -0.74 15.07
N LEU A 201 -11.85 0.08 16.11
CA LEU A 201 -11.33 1.46 16.11
C LEU A 201 -9.81 1.54 16.00
N LEU A 202 -9.10 0.67 16.73
CA LEU A 202 -7.65 0.61 16.68
C LEU A 202 -7.15 0.14 15.31
N VAL A 203 -7.87 -0.78 14.65
CA VAL A 203 -7.59 -1.19 13.26
C VAL A 203 -7.79 -0.03 12.29
N VAL A 204 -8.87 0.75 12.41
CA VAL A 204 -9.10 1.95 11.60
C VAL A 204 -7.98 2.97 11.82
N PHE A 205 -7.64 3.27 13.07
CA PHE A 205 -6.54 4.19 13.40
C PHE A 205 -5.19 3.69 12.87
N ALA A 206 -4.93 2.40 13.00
CA ALA A 206 -3.70 1.79 12.52
C ALA A 206 -3.58 1.87 10.99
N ALA A 207 -4.65 1.55 10.26
CA ALA A 207 -4.71 1.69 8.81
C ALA A 207 -4.54 3.15 8.38
N ALA A 208 -5.20 4.10 9.05
CA ALA A 208 -5.06 5.53 8.78
C ALA A 208 -3.63 6.03 9.00
N SER A 209 -2.96 5.54 10.05
CA SER A 209 -1.56 5.85 10.34
C SER A 209 -0.61 5.33 9.25
N HIS A 210 -0.79 4.07 8.81
CA HIS A 210 -0.05 3.51 7.68
C HIS A 210 -0.33 4.27 6.39
N TRP A 211 -1.58 4.65 6.16
CA TRP A 211 -1.99 5.41 4.99
C TRP A 211 -1.32 6.77 4.94
N TYR A 212 -1.34 7.52 6.05
CA TYR A 212 -0.67 8.81 6.14
C TYR A 212 0.85 8.69 5.94
N PHE A 213 1.46 7.63 6.48
CA PHE A 213 2.86 7.32 6.20
C PHE A 213 3.11 7.10 4.70
N ILE A 214 2.36 6.19 4.06
CA ILE A 214 2.52 5.88 2.64
C ILE A 214 2.24 7.11 1.78
N TYR A 215 1.24 7.92 2.10
CA TYR A 215 0.89 9.13 1.37
C TYR A 215 2.03 10.16 1.36
N GLN A 216 2.70 10.38 2.49
CA GLN A 216 3.86 11.28 2.56
C GLN A 216 5.01 10.83 1.64
N TRP A 217 5.20 9.51 1.54
CA TRP A 217 6.34 8.91 0.84
C TRP A 217 6.02 8.40 -0.56
N ALA A 218 4.77 8.50 -1.01
CA ALA A 218 4.32 7.95 -2.28
C ALA A 218 5.10 8.52 -3.49
N ASN A 219 5.58 9.76 -3.39
CA ASN A 219 6.39 10.42 -4.43
C ASN A 219 7.90 10.23 -4.23
N HIS A 220 8.37 9.33 -3.38
CA HIS A 220 9.80 9.11 -3.21
C HIS A 220 10.41 8.45 -4.47
N PRO A 221 11.65 8.82 -4.87
CA PRO A 221 12.35 8.17 -5.97
C PRO A 221 12.44 6.65 -5.79
N VAL A 222 12.03 5.89 -6.81
CA VAL A 222 12.05 4.41 -6.80
C VAL A 222 13.42 3.86 -7.23
N TYR A 223 14.24 4.69 -7.88
CA TYR A 223 15.61 4.38 -8.32
C TYR A 223 16.62 5.38 -7.74
N ASP A 224 17.88 4.98 -7.59
CA ASP A 224 18.98 5.82 -7.07
C ASP A 224 19.70 6.50 -8.23
N HIS A 225 19.66 5.83 -9.39
CA HIS A 225 20.24 6.24 -10.63
C HIS A 225 19.12 6.32 -11.68
N PHE A 226 18.98 7.48 -12.32
CA PHE A 226 18.07 7.67 -13.43
C PHE A 226 18.86 7.82 -14.73
N VAL A 227 18.38 7.15 -15.77
CA VAL A 227 18.87 7.32 -17.14
C VAL A 227 17.90 8.26 -17.84
N VAL A 228 18.45 9.30 -18.47
CA VAL A 228 17.69 10.24 -19.28
C VAL A 228 18.14 10.09 -20.72
N ASP A 229 17.21 9.64 -21.56
CA ASP A 229 17.41 9.56 -23.00
C ASP A 229 17.27 10.95 -23.60
N VAL A 230 18.36 11.45 -24.18
CA VAL A 230 18.40 12.74 -24.86
C VAL A 230 18.45 12.50 -26.36
N ARG A 231 17.49 13.08 -27.07
CA ARG A 231 17.44 13.12 -28.53
C ARG A 231 17.66 14.56 -29.00
N GLU A 232 18.61 14.73 -29.91
CA GLU A 232 18.88 16.00 -30.58
C GLU A 232 18.17 15.97 -31.93
N ARG A 233 17.15 16.82 -32.12
CA ARG A 233 16.41 16.92 -33.38
C ARG A 233 17.01 17.96 -34.32
N SER A 234 17.54 19.03 -33.75
CA SER A 234 18.28 20.09 -34.46
C SER A 234 19.24 20.76 -33.48
N SER A 235 20.08 21.67 -33.97
CA SER A 235 20.99 22.47 -33.13
C SER A 235 20.29 23.26 -32.01
N HIS A 236 18.98 23.46 -32.12
CA HIS A 236 18.16 24.23 -31.18
C HIS A 236 16.93 23.46 -30.66
N GLU A 237 16.91 22.13 -30.78
CA GLU A 237 15.84 21.32 -30.21
C GLU A 237 16.37 20.02 -29.59
N PHE A 238 16.35 19.96 -28.27
CA PHE A 238 16.71 18.80 -27.46
C PHE A 238 15.46 18.26 -26.75
N ARG A 239 15.22 16.96 -26.86
CA ARG A 239 14.16 16.26 -26.11
C ARG A 239 14.78 15.28 -25.14
N ALA A 240 14.41 15.38 -23.87
CA ALA A 240 14.82 14.45 -22.84
C ALA A 240 13.62 13.64 -22.33
N HIS A 241 13.81 12.33 -22.22
CA HIS A 241 12.85 11.41 -21.60
C HIS A 241 13.52 10.63 -20.47
N VAL A 242 12.94 10.68 -19.27
CA VAL A 242 13.46 9.96 -18.11
C VAL A 242 12.92 8.54 -18.10
N ILE A 243 13.80 7.54 -18.17
CA ILE A 243 13.36 6.14 -18.22
C ILE A 243 12.69 5.75 -16.90
N GLY A 244 11.49 5.16 -17.01
CA GLY A 244 10.72 4.68 -15.86
C GLY A 244 9.94 5.77 -15.11
N GLU A 245 9.98 7.01 -15.58
CA GLU A 245 9.15 8.10 -15.08
C GLU A 245 8.52 8.83 -16.27
N ALA A 246 7.25 9.25 -16.16
CA ALA A 246 6.61 10.09 -17.17
C ALA A 246 7.09 11.54 -17.03
N ILE A 247 8.40 11.77 -17.18
CA ILE A 247 9.01 13.09 -17.30
C ILE A 247 9.53 13.21 -18.72
N GLN A 248 9.05 14.24 -19.42
CA GLN A 248 9.52 14.64 -20.74
C GLN A 248 9.78 16.14 -20.73
N VAL A 249 10.92 16.52 -21.29
CA VAL A 249 11.37 17.91 -21.34
C VAL A 249 11.82 18.22 -22.76
N VAL A 250 11.45 19.39 -23.26
CA VAL A 250 11.94 19.94 -24.52
C VAL A 250 12.67 21.24 -24.19
N ALA A 251 13.85 21.43 -24.78
CA ALA A 251 14.67 22.61 -24.56
C ALA A 251 15.36 23.04 -25.85
N ASP A 252 15.68 24.32 -25.92
CA ASP A 252 16.38 24.98 -27.02
C ASP A 252 17.91 24.84 -26.92
N SER A 253 18.42 24.51 -25.74
CA SER A 253 19.85 24.35 -25.47
C SER A 253 20.13 23.24 -24.46
N LYS A 254 21.35 22.71 -24.46
CA LYS A 254 21.80 21.69 -23.50
C LYS A 254 21.76 22.19 -22.05
N GLU A 255 21.99 23.48 -21.83
CA GLU A 255 21.93 24.10 -20.51
C GLU A 255 20.49 24.23 -20.01
N SER A 256 19.60 24.76 -20.86
CA SER A 256 18.15 24.82 -20.60
C SER A 256 17.57 23.42 -20.31
N LEU A 257 18.00 22.40 -21.06
CA LEU A 257 17.59 21.01 -20.86
C LEU A 257 17.94 20.51 -19.45
N LYS A 258 19.18 20.74 -18.99
CA LYS A 258 19.63 20.32 -17.65
C LYS A 258 18.81 21.00 -16.55
N ASN A 259 18.59 22.31 -16.68
CA ASN A 259 17.82 23.08 -15.70
C ASN A 259 16.37 22.62 -15.62
N LEU A 260 15.74 22.37 -16.77
CA LEU A 260 14.36 21.88 -16.83
C LEU A 260 14.23 20.45 -16.29
N ILE A 261 15.20 19.56 -16.56
CA ILE A 261 15.24 18.23 -15.94
C ILE A 261 15.34 18.36 -14.42
N GLN A 262 16.28 19.17 -13.91
CA GLN A 262 16.44 19.37 -12.46
C GLN A 262 15.16 19.92 -11.82
N LYS A 263 14.51 20.90 -12.46
CA LYS A 263 13.24 21.47 -12.02
C LYS A 263 12.13 20.40 -11.96
N GLN A 264 11.97 19.62 -13.02
CA GLN A 264 10.97 18.53 -13.06
C GLN A 264 11.22 17.48 -11.98
N PHE A 265 12.48 17.14 -11.69
CA PHE A 265 12.81 16.25 -10.57
C PHE A 265 12.48 16.88 -9.22
N HIS A 266 12.76 18.17 -9.04
CA HIS A 266 12.40 18.91 -7.81
C HIS A 266 10.89 18.92 -7.57
N ASP A 267 10.10 19.21 -8.60
CA ASP A 267 8.65 19.33 -8.51
C ASP A 267 7.97 17.96 -8.31
N ARG A 268 8.58 16.90 -8.85
CA ARG A 268 8.02 15.55 -8.80
C ARG A 268 8.31 14.82 -7.50
N PHE A 269 9.57 14.85 -7.06
CA PHE A 269 10.05 14.06 -5.93
C PHE A 269 9.99 14.85 -4.63
N HIS A 270 9.99 14.14 -3.51
CA HIS A 270 9.93 14.78 -2.20
C HIS A 270 11.14 15.72 -2.01
N HIS A 271 10.91 16.99 -1.63
CA HIS A 271 11.91 18.07 -1.56
C HIS A 271 13.23 17.76 -0.84
N ARG A 272 13.24 16.77 0.07
CA ARG A 272 14.43 16.32 0.82
C ARG A 272 15.25 15.22 0.14
N TYR A 273 14.76 14.63 -0.96
CA TYR A 273 15.35 13.43 -1.53
C TYR A 273 15.44 13.54 -3.05
N PHE A 274 16.64 13.89 -3.51
CA PHE A 274 17.03 13.83 -4.91
C PHE A 274 17.62 12.46 -5.26
N PRO A 275 17.52 12.04 -6.53
CA PRO A 275 18.31 10.92 -7.00
C PRO A 275 19.80 11.18 -6.80
N LYS A 276 20.55 10.13 -6.47
CA LYS A 276 21.98 10.24 -6.22
C LYS A 276 22.76 10.57 -7.49
N THR A 277 22.30 10.07 -8.63
CA THR A 277 23.00 10.18 -9.91
C THR A 277 22.02 10.24 -11.07
N LEU A 278 22.34 11.05 -12.08
CA LEU A 278 21.57 11.17 -13.32
C LEU A 278 22.54 11.06 -14.50
N SER A 279 22.34 10.06 -15.35
CA SER A 279 23.15 9.85 -16.56
C SER A 279 22.39 10.29 -17.79
N LEU A 280 23.00 11.12 -18.63
CA LEU A 280 22.45 11.47 -19.94
C LEU A 280 22.93 10.45 -20.97
N ARG A 281 22.00 9.74 -21.60
CA ARG A 281 22.26 8.84 -22.71
C ARG A 281 21.80 9.53 -23.99
N TYR A 282 22.75 9.93 -24.83
CA TYR A 282 22.43 10.51 -26.13
C TYR A 282 22.09 9.39 -27.10
N VAL A 283 20.89 9.42 -27.67
CA VAL A 283 20.40 8.41 -28.63
C VAL A 283 20.41 9.03 -30.02
N GLN A 284 21.25 8.50 -30.91
CA GLN A 284 21.21 8.84 -32.34
C GLN A 284 20.06 8.08 -33.02
N GLU A 285 19.28 8.73 -33.87
CA GLU A 285 18.29 8.05 -34.70
C GLU A 285 19.01 7.33 -35.85
N GLU A 286 19.05 5.99 -35.82
CA GLU A 286 19.34 5.22 -37.03
C GLU A 286 18.12 5.29 -37.94
N VAL A 287 18.24 6.00 -39.05
CA VAL A 287 17.22 6.00 -40.12
C VAL A 287 17.30 4.64 -40.81
N VAL A 288 16.45 3.70 -40.40
CA VAL A 288 16.24 2.46 -41.17
C VAL A 288 15.43 2.84 -42.40
N SER A 289 16.10 3.00 -43.54
CA SER A 289 15.45 3.21 -44.83
C SER A 289 14.54 2.01 -45.14
N ALA A 290 13.27 2.28 -45.44
CA ALA A 290 12.36 1.25 -45.95
C ALA A 290 12.96 0.61 -47.22
N PRO A 291 12.84 -0.70 -47.43
CA PRO A 291 13.31 -1.32 -48.66
C PRO A 291 12.60 -0.65 -49.84
N GLU A 292 13.39 -0.11 -50.78
CA GLU A 292 12.88 0.41 -52.04
C GLU A 292 12.03 -0.68 -52.68
N SER A 293 10.76 -0.39 -52.95
CA SER A 293 9.93 -1.28 -53.76
C SER A 293 10.58 -1.32 -55.14
N SER A 294 11.25 -2.43 -55.45
CA SER A 294 11.70 -2.72 -56.80
C SER A 294 10.47 -2.77 -57.70
N SER A 295 10.19 -1.68 -58.40
CA SER A 295 9.33 -1.68 -59.57
C SER A 295 10.04 -2.50 -60.64
N GLN A 296 9.78 -3.82 -60.66
CA GLN A 296 10.06 -4.64 -61.82
C GLN A 296 8.95 -4.39 -62.84
N VAL A 297 9.40 -3.91 -64.00
CA VAL A 297 8.68 -3.80 -65.28
C VAL A 297 8.33 -5.19 -65.78
#